data_AF-A0A8H3DQM0-F1
#
_entry.id   AF-A0A8H3DQM0-F1
#
_cell.length_a   1.000
_cell.length_b   1.000
_cell.length_c   1.000
_cell.angle_alpha   90.00
_cell.angle_beta   90.00
_cell.angle_gamma   90.00
#
_symmetry.space_group_name_H-M   'P 1'
#
loop_
_entity.id
_entity.type
_entity.pdbx_description
1 polymer ?
#
loop_
_entity_poly.entity_id
_entity_poly.type
_entity_poly.pdbx_seq_one_letter_code
_entity_poly.pdbx_strand_id
1 'polypeptide(L)'
;IYYLHFTTIAHSEENMAATRASMRLAMRKGTTDEAKIEKPPPRKVRQTIIKPRRRRLPKKPVYSLDRFVNMPLDILTEIASYLFPIDITTLSRSSKLFRDILMRRSSRHIWINAMRNIEMLPRCPSDMSEPAYLALLFSRYCTVCGRVIVYHLNAELRMRLCASCRKTQLIVLDTLPSELKGLVHTIRIYPKVPRVWGCWPGGRVVPTYYTTTEANEINDKLTELQQAGDQIALRAWKNERIEVVRSRSKEADAVHRFLDAWTLLPKAQR
;
A
#
# COMPACT_ATOMS: atom_id res chain seq x y z
N ILE A 1 2.96 16.26 1.59
CA ILE A 1 2.71 14.81 1.82
C ILE A 1 3.27 13.91 0.71
N TYR A 2 3.26 14.32 -0.57
CA TYR A 2 3.80 13.50 -1.67
C TYR A 2 5.33 13.32 -1.71
N TYR A 3 6.13 14.22 -1.13
CA TYR A 3 7.61 14.09 -1.11
C TYR A 3 8.16 13.30 0.09
N LEU A 4 7.44 13.26 1.22
CA LEU A 4 7.91 12.62 2.47
C LEU A 4 7.80 11.08 2.48
N HIS A 5 6.99 10.52 1.57
CA HIS A 5 6.85 9.07 1.40
C HIS A 5 8.02 8.42 0.66
N PHE A 6 8.87 9.22 0.00
CA PHE A 6 9.93 8.71 -0.87
C PHE A 6 11.28 8.53 -0.17
N THR A 7 11.63 9.39 0.78
CA THR A 7 12.90 9.29 1.52
C THR A 7 12.91 8.10 2.48
N THR A 8 11.76 7.74 3.05
CA THR A 8 11.62 6.62 4.00
C THR A 8 11.70 5.23 3.34
N ILE A 9 11.33 5.09 2.07
CA ILE A 9 11.45 3.82 1.33
C ILE A 9 12.92 3.54 0.97
N ALA A 10 13.67 4.56 0.55
CA ALA A 10 15.10 4.44 0.22
C ALA A 10 15.94 3.98 1.44
N HIS A 11 15.68 4.52 2.63
CA HIS A 11 16.37 4.10 3.85
C HIS A 11 16.01 2.67 4.30
N SER A 12 14.85 2.12 3.89
CA SER A 12 14.48 0.74 4.20
C SER A 12 15.20 -0.28 3.30
N GLU A 13 15.51 0.10 2.05
CA GLU A 13 16.25 -0.76 1.11
C GLU A 13 17.74 -0.86 1.47
N GLU A 14 18.35 0.23 1.93
CA GLU A 14 19.74 0.25 2.44
C GLU A 14 19.90 -0.60 3.71
N ASN A 15 18.95 -0.49 4.65
CA ASN A 15 18.95 -1.30 5.87
C ASN A 15 18.73 -2.80 5.58
N MET A 16 17.91 -3.17 4.60
CA MET A 16 17.71 -4.56 4.18
C MET A 16 18.93 -5.14 3.42
N ALA A 17 19.65 -4.31 2.67
CA ALA A 17 20.89 -4.69 2.01
C ALA A 17 22.03 -4.93 3.02
N ALA A 18 22.18 -4.05 4.01
CA ALA A 18 23.15 -4.19 5.10
C ALA A 18 22.90 -5.45 5.94
N THR A 19 21.64 -5.76 6.25
CA THR A 19 21.27 -6.97 7.03
C THR A 19 21.63 -8.26 6.27
N ARG A 20 21.45 -8.29 4.94
CA ARG A 20 21.83 -9.44 4.10
C ARG A 20 23.35 -9.62 3.96
N ALA A 21 24.11 -8.53 4.00
CA ALA A 21 25.58 -8.58 4.00
C ALA A 21 26.14 -9.14 5.32
N SER A 22 25.59 -8.70 6.46
CA SER A 22 25.98 -9.20 7.79
C SER A 22 25.65 -10.69 8.00
N MET A 23 24.50 -11.16 7.48
CA MET A 23 24.13 -12.58 7.51
C MET A 23 25.07 -13.48 6.68
N ARG A 24 25.61 -12.96 5.56
CA ARG A 24 26.60 -13.69 4.74
C ARG A 24 27.99 -13.75 5.38
N LEU A 25 28.37 -12.75 6.19
CA LEU A 25 29.62 -12.78 6.96
C LEU A 25 29.53 -13.72 8.17
N ALA A 26 28.38 -13.78 8.84
CA ALA A 26 28.16 -14.67 9.99
C ALA A 26 28.24 -16.17 9.62
N MET A 27 27.86 -16.52 8.39
CA MET A 27 27.93 -17.90 7.87
C MET A 27 29.34 -18.36 7.45
N ARG A 28 30.37 -17.51 7.58
CA ARG A 28 31.77 -17.83 7.26
C ARG A 28 32.66 -18.09 8.48
N LYS A 29 32.15 -17.89 9.70
CA LYS A 29 32.90 -18.10 10.94
C LYS A 29 32.19 -19.12 11.82
N GLY A 30 32.47 -20.38 11.57
CA GLY A 30 32.08 -21.45 12.47
C GLY A 30 32.70 -22.76 12.04
N THR A 31 33.90 -23.06 12.57
CA THR A 31 34.34 -24.40 13.02
C THR A 31 35.81 -24.37 13.47
N THR A 32 36.03 -24.44 14.77
CA THR A 32 37.20 -24.97 15.51
C THR A 32 36.56 -25.53 16.80
N ASP A 33 36.71 -26.77 17.25
CA ASP A 33 37.81 -27.74 17.23
C ASP A 33 37.26 -29.17 17.30
N GLU A 34 38.03 -30.18 16.84
CA GLU A 34 38.49 -31.33 17.66
C GLU A 34 39.07 -32.51 16.84
N ALA A 35 40.13 -33.08 17.44
CA ALA A 35 40.67 -34.45 17.33
C ALA A 35 41.52 -34.87 16.10
N LYS A 36 42.83 -34.98 16.35
CA LYS A 36 43.84 -35.70 15.56
C LYS A 36 43.62 -37.22 15.61
N ILE A 37 43.60 -37.89 14.45
CA ILE A 37 43.90 -39.32 14.30
C ILE A 37 44.84 -39.47 13.11
N GLU A 38 46.04 -40.00 13.34
CA GLU A 38 47.08 -40.25 12.34
C GLU A 38 46.69 -41.35 11.33
N LYS A 39 47.09 -41.18 10.07
CA LYS A 39 47.07 -42.23 9.03
C LYS A 39 48.42 -42.30 8.28
N PRO A 40 48.87 -43.50 7.84
CA PRO A 40 50.23 -43.80 7.37
C PRO A 40 50.49 -43.34 5.90
N PRO A 41 51.72 -43.47 5.35
CA PRO A 41 52.29 -42.55 4.34
C PRO A 41 51.75 -42.76 2.91
N PRO A 42 51.92 -41.77 2.00
CA PRO A 42 51.16 -41.72 0.76
C PRO A 42 51.76 -42.62 -0.34
N ARG A 43 50.88 -43.41 -0.98
CA ARG A 43 51.20 -44.15 -2.21
C ARG A 43 51.02 -43.23 -3.41
N LYS A 44 52.09 -42.99 -4.19
CA LYS A 44 52.09 -42.16 -5.41
C LYS A 44 51.17 -42.77 -6.48
N VAL A 45 50.04 -42.12 -6.76
CA VAL A 45 49.17 -42.44 -7.90
C VAL A 45 49.38 -41.38 -8.99
N ARG A 46 49.66 -41.85 -10.22
CA ARG A 46 49.84 -41.02 -11.42
C ARG A 46 48.58 -40.20 -11.70
N GLN A 47 48.73 -38.88 -11.80
CA GLN A 47 47.66 -37.99 -12.27
C GLN A 47 47.47 -38.13 -13.78
N THR A 48 46.31 -38.63 -14.20
CA THR A 48 45.83 -38.46 -15.58
C THR A 48 45.20 -37.08 -15.73
N ILE A 49 45.67 -36.32 -16.72
CA ILE A 49 45.16 -34.98 -17.05
C ILE A 49 43.75 -35.12 -17.64
N ILE A 50 42.72 -34.91 -16.83
CA ILE A 50 41.34 -34.79 -17.30
C ILE A 50 41.16 -33.36 -17.85
N LYS A 51 41.04 -33.22 -19.17
CA LYS A 51 40.72 -31.93 -19.82
C LYS A 51 39.35 -31.43 -19.32
N PRO A 52 39.21 -30.16 -18.88
CA PRO A 52 37.93 -29.67 -18.38
C PRO A 52 36.91 -29.61 -19.51
N ARG A 53 35.78 -30.30 -19.31
CA ARG A 53 34.60 -30.24 -20.17
C ARG A 53 34.12 -28.79 -20.22
N ARG A 54 34.18 -28.13 -21.39
CA ARG A 54 33.66 -26.78 -21.61
C ARG A 54 32.20 -26.72 -21.14
N ARG A 55 31.95 -26.05 -20.01
CA ARG A 55 30.59 -25.75 -19.55
C ARG A 55 29.97 -24.80 -20.58
N ARG A 56 28.95 -25.25 -21.31
CA ARG A 56 28.14 -24.35 -22.15
C ARG A 56 27.54 -23.30 -21.23
N LEU A 57 27.80 -22.01 -21.49
CA LEU A 57 27.10 -20.95 -20.78
C LEU A 57 25.59 -21.14 -20.98
N PRO A 58 24.77 -20.96 -19.92
CA PRO A 58 23.33 -21.00 -20.08
C PRO A 58 22.94 -19.98 -21.15
N LYS A 59 22.20 -20.43 -22.18
CA LYS A 59 21.59 -19.51 -23.14
C LYS A 59 20.74 -18.52 -22.34
N LYS A 60 20.96 -17.22 -22.50
CA LYS A 60 20.10 -16.18 -21.94
C LYS A 60 18.65 -16.50 -22.35
N PRO A 61 17.66 -16.36 -21.46
CA PRO A 61 16.27 -16.64 -21.81
C PRO A 61 15.85 -15.80 -23.01
N VAL A 62 15.06 -16.42 -23.91
CA VAL A 62 14.65 -15.89 -25.22
C VAL A 62 13.79 -14.61 -25.12
N TYR A 63 13.30 -14.29 -23.92
CA TYR A 63 12.55 -13.07 -23.64
C TYR A 63 13.49 -12.00 -23.07
N SER A 64 14.27 -11.37 -23.94
CA SER A 64 14.96 -10.15 -23.52
C SER A 64 13.95 -9.03 -23.31
N LEU A 65 13.99 -8.40 -22.12
CA LEU A 65 13.27 -7.16 -21.84
C LEU A 65 13.63 -6.03 -22.81
N ASP A 66 14.72 -6.16 -23.57
CA ASP A 66 15.15 -5.17 -24.58
C ASP A 66 14.03 -4.83 -25.56
N ARG A 67 13.23 -5.81 -26.01
CA ARG A 67 12.11 -5.52 -26.93
C ARG A 67 10.99 -4.72 -26.27
N PHE A 68 10.76 -4.94 -24.99
CA PHE A 68 9.73 -4.25 -24.23
C PHE A 68 10.16 -2.84 -23.82
N VAL A 69 11.45 -2.66 -23.53
CA VAL A 69 12.05 -1.34 -23.24
C VAL A 69 12.18 -0.48 -24.51
N ASN A 70 12.38 -1.10 -25.69
CA ASN A 70 12.47 -0.41 -26.98
C ASN A 70 11.12 -0.19 -27.68
N MET A 71 10.00 -0.50 -27.01
CA MET A 71 8.66 -0.30 -27.56
C MET A 71 8.27 1.19 -27.53
N PRO A 72 7.60 1.72 -28.58
CA PRO A 72 7.07 3.09 -28.54
C PRO A 72 6.15 3.28 -27.33
N LEU A 73 6.28 4.46 -26.70
CA LEU A 73 5.53 4.80 -25.50
C LEU A 73 4.02 4.64 -25.69
N ASP A 74 3.50 5.03 -26.85
CA ASP A 74 2.07 4.99 -27.16
C ASP A 74 1.50 3.58 -27.07
N ILE A 75 2.24 2.58 -27.57
CA ILE A 75 1.84 1.16 -27.49
C ILE A 75 1.87 0.67 -26.05
N LEU A 76 2.90 1.05 -25.28
CA LEU A 76 2.97 0.70 -23.85
C LEU A 76 1.79 1.30 -23.08
N THR A 77 1.41 2.54 -23.38
CA THR A 77 0.27 3.20 -22.72
C THR A 77 -1.07 2.61 -23.14
N GLU A 78 -1.20 2.18 -24.40
CA GLU A 78 -2.39 1.48 -24.91
C GLU A 78 -2.56 0.14 -24.20
N ILE A 79 -1.50 -0.68 -24.13
CA ILE A 79 -1.50 -1.94 -23.38
C ILE A 79 -1.85 -1.69 -21.91
N ALA A 80 -1.25 -0.67 -21.29
CA ALA A 80 -1.53 -0.33 -19.90
C ALA A 80 -3.00 0.05 -19.66
N SER A 81 -3.70 0.58 -20.67
CA SER A 81 -5.10 0.97 -20.56
C SER A 81 -6.08 -0.22 -20.51
N TYR A 82 -5.67 -1.39 -21.02
CA TYR A 82 -6.43 -2.64 -20.94
C TYR A 82 -6.13 -3.46 -19.67
N LEU A 83 -5.21 -3.01 -18.83
CA LEU A 83 -4.89 -3.71 -17.59
C LEU A 83 -6.01 -3.55 -16.57
N PHE A 84 -6.16 -4.55 -15.71
CA PHE A 84 -6.99 -4.39 -14.51
C PHE A 84 -6.35 -3.37 -13.55
N PRO A 85 -7.16 -2.67 -12.75
CA PRO A 85 -6.68 -1.74 -11.72
C PRO A 85 -5.57 -2.27 -10.81
N ILE A 86 -5.61 -3.55 -10.44
CA ILE A 86 -4.56 -4.17 -9.62
C ILE A 86 -3.25 -4.31 -10.38
N ASP A 87 -3.31 -4.62 -11.68
CA ASP A 87 -2.15 -4.85 -12.53
C ASP A 87 -1.46 -3.55 -12.88
N ILE A 88 -2.20 -2.51 -13.28
CA ILE A 88 -1.62 -1.19 -13.55
C ILE A 88 -0.99 -0.58 -12.28
N THR A 89 -1.62 -0.78 -11.12
CA THR A 89 -1.05 -0.40 -9.83
C THR A 89 0.25 -1.15 -9.56
N THR A 90 0.29 -2.45 -9.83
CA THR A 90 1.50 -3.28 -9.63
C THR A 90 2.60 -2.91 -10.62
N LEU A 91 2.26 -2.68 -11.88
CA LEU A 91 3.17 -2.27 -12.96
C LEU A 91 3.88 -0.95 -12.63
N SER A 92 3.12 0.05 -12.16
CA SER A 92 3.68 1.34 -11.74
C SER A 92 4.68 1.23 -10.58
N ARG A 93 4.63 0.14 -9.79
CA ARG A 93 5.52 -0.10 -8.64
C ARG A 93 6.70 -1.02 -8.97
N SER A 94 6.58 -1.86 -9.99
CA SER A 94 7.60 -2.85 -10.35
C SER A 94 8.76 -2.29 -11.16
N SER A 95 8.57 -1.14 -11.84
CA SER A 95 9.59 -0.52 -12.69
C SER A 95 9.62 0.98 -12.53
N LYS A 96 10.84 1.55 -12.44
CA LYS A 96 11.06 3.00 -12.45
C LYS A 96 10.53 3.63 -13.74
N LEU A 97 10.74 2.99 -14.88
CA LEU A 97 10.26 3.46 -16.18
C LEU A 97 8.73 3.58 -16.21
N PHE A 98 8.01 2.53 -15.79
CA PHE A 98 6.54 2.59 -15.77
C PHE A 98 6.02 3.58 -14.75
N ARG A 99 6.68 3.70 -13.60
CA ARG A 99 6.35 4.73 -12.62
C ARG A 99 6.45 6.13 -13.23
N ASP A 100 7.56 6.43 -13.89
CA ASP A 100 7.85 7.74 -14.46
C ASP A 100 6.89 8.11 -15.59
N ILE A 101 6.34 7.12 -16.29
CA ILE A 101 5.30 7.30 -17.31
C ILE A 101 3.93 7.44 -16.65
N LEU A 102 3.47 6.40 -15.95
CA LEU A 102 2.08 6.26 -15.49
C LEU A 102 1.69 7.28 -14.42
N MET A 103 2.65 7.81 -13.66
CA MET A 103 2.35 8.79 -12.61
C MET A 103 2.31 10.24 -13.14
N ARG A 104 2.49 10.47 -14.44
CA ARG A 104 2.32 11.79 -15.07
C ARG A 104 0.85 12.13 -15.22
N ARG A 105 0.53 13.42 -15.16
CA ARG A 105 -0.83 13.93 -15.39
C ARG A 105 -1.35 13.62 -16.80
N SER A 106 -0.46 13.57 -17.80
CA SER A 106 -0.78 13.17 -19.17
C SER A 106 -1.30 11.73 -19.27
N SER A 107 -0.87 10.86 -18.36
CA SER A 107 -1.27 9.44 -18.32
C SER A 107 -2.58 9.19 -17.57
N ARG A 108 -3.30 10.24 -17.14
CA ARG A 108 -4.58 10.11 -16.42
C ARG A 108 -5.61 9.26 -17.19
N HIS A 109 -5.68 9.41 -18.52
CA HIS A 109 -6.62 8.65 -19.33
C HIS A 109 -6.40 7.12 -19.23
N ILE A 110 -5.15 6.69 -19.03
CA ILE A 110 -4.78 5.28 -18.89
C ILE A 110 -5.41 4.70 -17.63
N TRP A 111 -5.34 5.43 -16.51
CA TRP A 111 -5.95 5.01 -15.25
C TRP A 111 -7.47 5.00 -15.32
N ILE A 112 -8.09 5.98 -15.99
CA ILE A 112 -9.54 6.00 -16.22
C ILE A 112 -9.98 4.81 -17.06
N ASN A 113 -9.23 4.48 -18.12
CA ASN A 113 -9.52 3.31 -18.94
C ASN A 113 -9.33 2.01 -18.14
N ALA A 114 -8.26 1.89 -17.36
CA ALA A 114 -8.05 0.75 -16.47
C ALA A 114 -9.20 0.58 -15.46
N MET A 115 -9.73 1.68 -14.91
CA MET A 115 -10.89 1.66 -14.03
C MET A 115 -12.15 1.10 -14.72
N ARG A 116 -12.35 1.37 -16.02
CA ARG A 116 -13.49 0.87 -16.79
C ARG A 116 -13.44 -0.63 -17.06
N ASN A 117 -12.28 -1.26 -16.91
CA ASN A 117 -12.13 -2.70 -17.05
C ASN A 117 -12.72 -3.49 -15.86
N ILE A 118 -13.15 -2.80 -14.79
CA ILE A 118 -13.92 -3.37 -13.69
C ILE A 118 -15.33 -2.80 -13.70
N GLU A 119 -16.32 -3.68 -13.87
CA GLU A 119 -17.73 -3.31 -13.74
C GLU A 119 -18.07 -2.91 -12.31
N MET A 120 -18.99 -1.95 -12.18
CA MET A 120 -19.49 -1.43 -10.89
C MET A 120 -18.43 -0.81 -9.96
N LEU A 121 -17.20 -0.57 -10.43
CA LEU A 121 -16.20 0.16 -9.66
C LEU A 121 -16.72 1.57 -9.34
N PRO A 122 -16.77 1.99 -8.07
CA PRO A 122 -17.20 3.34 -7.75
C PRO A 122 -16.25 4.37 -8.38
N ARG A 123 -16.80 5.52 -8.74
CA ARG A 123 -16.02 6.60 -9.34
C ARG A 123 -14.97 7.09 -8.34
N CYS A 124 -13.81 7.48 -8.86
CA CYS A 124 -12.78 8.12 -8.07
C CYS A 124 -13.33 9.43 -7.46
N PRO A 125 -13.22 9.63 -6.13
CA PRO A 125 -13.57 10.90 -5.51
C PRO A 125 -12.79 12.07 -6.10
N SER A 126 -13.37 13.28 -6.09
CA SER A 126 -12.79 14.47 -6.71
C SER A 126 -11.51 14.98 -6.04
N ASP A 127 -11.33 14.66 -4.76
CA ASP A 127 -10.17 15.01 -3.94
C ASP A 127 -9.09 13.91 -3.94
N MET A 128 -9.20 12.91 -4.83
CA MET A 128 -8.17 11.88 -5.06
C MET A 128 -7.79 11.77 -6.53
N SER A 129 -6.55 11.35 -6.77
CA SER A 129 -6.13 10.91 -8.10
C SER A 129 -6.50 9.44 -8.33
N GLU A 130 -6.79 9.08 -9.57
CA GLU A 130 -7.13 7.71 -9.95
C GLU A 130 -6.05 6.68 -9.53
N PRO A 131 -4.72 6.94 -9.70
CA PRO A 131 -3.69 6.04 -9.20
C PRO A 131 -3.75 5.83 -7.68
N ALA A 132 -3.99 6.91 -6.92
CA ALA A 132 -4.08 6.84 -5.47
C ALA A 132 -5.33 6.08 -5.03
N TYR A 133 -6.46 6.28 -5.73
CA TYR A 133 -7.71 5.60 -5.47
C TYR A 133 -7.62 4.10 -5.77
N LEU A 134 -7.06 3.72 -6.92
CA LEU A 134 -6.84 2.31 -7.24
C LEU A 134 -5.85 1.63 -6.29
N ALA A 135 -4.77 2.33 -5.91
CA ALA A 135 -3.86 1.83 -4.89
C ALA A 135 -4.58 1.66 -3.53
N LEU A 136 -5.47 2.57 -3.17
CA LEU A 136 -6.26 2.46 -1.95
C LEU A 136 -7.21 1.25 -2.00
N LEU A 137 -7.86 0.98 -3.13
CA LEU A 137 -8.78 -0.14 -3.26
C LEU A 137 -8.10 -1.50 -3.38
N PHE A 138 -7.06 -1.62 -4.21
CA PHE A 138 -6.52 -2.92 -4.63
C PHE A 138 -5.13 -3.24 -4.07
N SER A 139 -4.38 -2.25 -3.61
CA SER A 139 -3.04 -2.52 -3.06
C SER A 139 -3.11 -3.13 -1.66
N ARG A 140 -2.03 -3.83 -1.28
CA ARG A 140 -1.88 -4.47 0.03
C ARG A 140 -0.87 -3.75 0.91
N TYR A 141 -0.63 -2.46 0.67
CA TYR A 141 0.37 -1.69 1.39
C TYR A 141 -0.26 -0.73 2.38
N CYS A 142 0.39 -0.53 3.52
CA CYS A 142 0.04 0.51 4.47
C CYS A 142 0.25 1.89 3.83
N THR A 143 -0.78 2.74 3.87
CA THR A 143 -0.75 4.11 3.36
C THR A 143 0.30 4.97 4.07
N VAL A 144 0.67 4.64 5.30
CA VAL A 144 1.60 5.44 6.10
C VAL A 144 3.04 4.94 5.98
N CYS A 145 3.29 3.65 6.25
CA CYS A 145 4.67 3.13 6.29
C CYS A 145 5.04 2.21 5.10
N GLY A 146 4.15 1.98 4.15
CA GLY A 146 4.43 1.17 2.97
C GLY A 146 4.61 -0.34 3.21
N ARG A 147 4.50 -0.83 4.45
CA ARG A 147 4.57 -2.27 4.75
C ARG A 147 3.38 -3.02 4.18
N VAL A 148 3.59 -4.27 3.75
CA VAL A 148 2.52 -5.16 3.31
C VAL A 148 1.60 -5.48 4.49
N ILE A 149 0.29 -5.43 4.27
CA ILE A 149 -0.73 -5.65 5.29
C ILE A 149 -1.75 -6.70 4.85
N VAL A 150 -2.39 -7.29 5.86
CA VAL A 150 -3.56 -8.19 5.71
C VAL A 150 -4.85 -7.47 6.09
N TYR A 151 -4.75 -6.25 6.63
CA TYR A 151 -5.89 -5.49 7.13
C TYR A 151 -6.72 -4.85 6.00
N HIS A 152 -7.99 -4.66 6.31
CA HIS A 152 -8.99 -4.12 5.40
C HIS A 152 -8.79 -2.62 5.14
N LEU A 153 -9.39 -2.16 4.06
CA LEU A 153 -9.51 -0.75 3.71
C LEU A 153 -10.40 -0.04 4.73
N ASN A 154 -9.97 1.12 5.21
CA ASN A 154 -10.82 2.08 5.90
C ASN A 154 -11.26 3.12 4.87
N ALA A 155 -12.45 2.97 4.27
CA ALA A 155 -12.88 3.77 3.13
C ALA A 155 -13.23 5.21 3.55
N GLU A 156 -13.81 5.38 4.74
CA GLU A 156 -14.19 6.66 5.34
C GLU A 156 -12.97 7.53 5.63
N LEU A 157 -11.89 6.90 6.10
CA LEU A 157 -10.62 7.55 6.37
C LEU A 157 -9.69 7.56 5.13
N ARG A 158 -10.07 6.84 4.07
CA ARG A 158 -9.27 6.62 2.86
C ARG A 158 -7.85 6.14 3.13
N MET A 159 -7.73 5.20 4.06
CA MET A 159 -6.45 4.68 4.50
C MET A 159 -6.44 3.16 4.61
N ARG A 160 -5.26 2.59 4.35
CA ARG A 160 -4.87 1.23 4.71
C ARG A 160 -3.83 1.30 5.80
N LEU A 161 -4.12 0.77 6.99
CA LEU A 161 -3.22 0.86 8.14
C LEU A 161 -2.76 -0.52 8.58
N CYS A 162 -1.46 -0.68 8.79
CA CYS A 162 -0.93 -1.82 9.53
C CYS A 162 -1.27 -1.67 11.03
N ALA A 163 -1.10 -2.75 11.79
CA ALA A 163 -1.42 -2.76 13.22
C ALA A 163 -0.69 -1.67 14.02
N SER A 164 0.59 -1.39 13.70
CA SER A 164 1.36 -0.35 14.37
C SER A 164 0.89 1.06 14.00
N CYS A 165 0.73 1.35 12.70
CA CYS A 165 0.23 2.65 12.26
C CYS A 165 -1.20 2.90 12.75
N ARG A 166 -2.03 1.86 12.90
CA ARG A 166 -3.37 2.02 13.48
C ARG A 166 -3.31 2.59 14.91
N LYS A 167 -2.36 2.15 15.74
CA LYS A 167 -2.20 2.62 17.12
C LYS A 167 -1.71 4.07 17.19
N THR A 168 -0.95 4.52 16.19
CA THR A 168 -0.34 5.85 16.19
C THR A 168 -1.14 6.88 15.42
N GLN A 169 -2.03 6.46 14.51
CA GLN A 169 -2.77 7.37 13.64
C GLN A 169 -4.24 7.52 14.04
N LEU A 170 -4.79 6.53 14.77
CA LEU A 170 -6.19 6.54 15.15
C LEU A 170 -6.36 6.75 16.65
N ILE A 171 -7.27 7.65 17.00
CA ILE A 171 -7.65 7.96 18.37
C ILE A 171 -9.14 7.65 18.56
N VAL A 172 -9.53 7.22 19.77
CA VAL A 172 -10.92 6.91 20.13
C VAL A 172 -11.75 8.18 20.18
N LEU A 173 -12.94 8.15 19.58
CA LEU A 173 -13.85 9.29 19.43
C LEU A 173 -14.22 9.96 20.75
N ASP A 174 -14.27 9.22 21.86
CA ASP A 174 -14.62 9.74 23.19
C ASP A 174 -13.66 10.83 23.69
N THR A 175 -12.44 10.85 23.18
CA THR A 175 -11.43 11.89 23.49
C THR A 175 -11.56 13.13 22.61
N LEU A 176 -12.42 13.12 21.60
CA LEU A 176 -12.56 14.22 20.67
C LEU A 176 -13.31 15.39 21.36
N PRO A 177 -12.77 16.63 21.30
CA PRO A 177 -13.49 17.81 21.73
C PRO A 177 -14.89 17.89 21.12
N SER A 178 -15.87 18.35 21.90
CA SER A 178 -17.28 18.34 21.48
C SER A 178 -17.53 19.25 20.28
N GLU A 179 -16.70 20.27 20.09
CA GLU A 179 -16.73 21.24 19.00
C GLU A 179 -16.38 20.61 17.65
N LEU A 180 -15.61 19.51 17.65
CA LEU A 180 -15.17 18.79 16.46
C LEU A 180 -16.08 17.62 16.10
N LYS A 181 -17.05 17.27 16.96
CA LYS A 181 -18.00 16.19 16.69
C LYS A 181 -18.78 16.48 15.41
N GLY A 182 -18.77 15.52 14.49
CA GLY A 182 -19.42 15.65 13.18
C GLY A 182 -18.61 16.41 12.12
N LEU A 183 -17.46 17.01 12.47
CA LEU A 183 -16.57 17.70 11.53
C LEU A 183 -15.38 16.83 11.06
N VAL A 184 -15.15 15.70 11.72
CA VAL A 184 -14.11 14.73 11.38
C VAL A 184 -14.71 13.45 10.80
N HIS A 185 -13.98 12.79 9.90
CA HIS A 185 -14.37 11.46 9.45
C HIS A 185 -14.11 10.46 10.56
N THR A 186 -15.03 9.53 10.71
CA THR A 186 -14.96 8.51 11.74
C THR A 186 -15.11 7.13 11.15
N ILE A 187 -14.57 6.14 11.85
CA ILE A 187 -14.69 4.74 11.47
C ILE A 187 -14.98 3.89 12.69
N ARG A 188 -15.88 2.92 12.53
CA ARG A 188 -16.12 1.86 13.50
C ARG A 188 -15.20 0.70 13.17
N ILE A 189 -14.34 0.32 14.11
CA ILE A 189 -13.46 -0.82 13.88
C ILE A 189 -13.80 -1.93 14.85
N TYR A 190 -14.33 -3.02 14.28
CA TYR A 190 -14.63 -4.23 15.00
C TYR A 190 -13.33 -4.93 15.41
N PRO A 191 -13.12 -5.20 16.71
CA PRO A 191 -12.08 -6.12 17.16
C PRO A 191 -12.19 -7.44 16.42
N LYS A 192 -11.06 -8.10 16.16
CA LYS A 192 -11.01 -9.42 15.52
C LYS A 192 -11.64 -10.46 16.45
N VAL A 193 -12.96 -10.57 16.43
CA VAL A 193 -13.67 -11.78 16.87
C VAL A 193 -13.87 -12.68 15.64
N PRO A 194 -13.83 -14.01 15.79
CA PRO A 194 -14.15 -14.95 14.71
C PRO A 194 -15.50 -14.60 14.09
N ARG A 195 -15.64 -14.81 12.78
CA ARG A 195 -16.79 -14.43 11.93
C ARG A 195 -18.09 -15.17 12.28
N VAL A 196 -18.58 -15.04 13.50
CA VAL A 196 -19.99 -15.28 13.82
C VAL A 196 -20.65 -13.92 13.72
N TRP A 197 -21.22 -13.64 12.54
CA TRP A 197 -22.05 -12.46 12.32
C TRP A 197 -23.21 -12.52 13.32
N GLY A 198 -23.32 -11.51 14.19
CA GLY A 198 -24.51 -11.29 15.02
C GLY A 198 -24.39 -11.51 16.53
N CYS A 199 -23.30 -12.08 17.04
CA CYS A 199 -23.17 -12.34 18.49
C CYS A 199 -21.93 -11.66 19.07
N TRP A 200 -21.99 -10.33 19.27
CA TRP A 200 -21.10 -9.69 20.24
C TRP A 200 -21.63 -9.99 21.64
N PRO A 201 -20.95 -10.82 22.46
CA PRO A 201 -21.43 -11.12 23.80
C PRO A 201 -21.33 -9.85 24.65
N GLY A 202 -22.48 -9.30 25.05
CA GLY A 202 -22.56 -8.29 26.11
C GLY A 202 -22.67 -6.82 25.68
N GLY A 203 -23.33 -6.50 24.56
CA GLY A 203 -23.81 -5.13 24.30
C GLY A 203 -22.73 -4.03 24.23
N ARG A 204 -21.44 -4.41 24.06
CA ARG A 204 -20.35 -3.43 24.02
C ARG A 204 -20.45 -2.58 22.76
N VAL A 205 -20.49 -1.26 22.97
CA VAL A 205 -20.43 -0.26 21.90
C VAL A 205 -19.15 -0.47 21.09
N VAL A 206 -19.29 -0.58 19.77
CA VAL A 206 -18.15 -0.71 18.86
C VAL A 206 -17.35 0.58 18.93
N PRO A 207 -16.05 0.53 19.28
CA PRO A 207 -15.25 1.74 19.41
C PRO A 207 -15.16 2.45 18.05
N THR A 208 -15.43 3.75 18.09
CA THR A 208 -15.33 4.63 16.93
C THR A 208 -14.01 5.41 17.01
N TYR A 209 -13.36 5.57 15.87
CA TYR A 209 -12.04 6.19 15.77
C TYR A 209 -12.06 7.32 14.76
N TYR A 210 -11.13 8.27 14.91
CA TYR A 210 -10.83 9.33 13.95
C TYR A 210 -9.31 9.42 13.76
N THR A 211 -8.88 10.16 12.73
CA THR A 211 -7.45 10.37 12.47
C THR A 211 -6.97 11.64 13.17
N THR A 212 -5.84 11.54 13.88
CA THR A 212 -5.24 12.70 14.58
C THR A 212 -4.92 13.85 13.63
N THR A 213 -4.42 13.54 12.43
CA THR A 213 -4.04 14.56 11.44
C THR A 213 -5.22 15.42 11.03
N GLU A 214 -6.35 14.79 10.70
CA GLU A 214 -7.56 15.51 10.32
C GLU A 214 -8.16 16.29 11.48
N ALA A 215 -8.22 15.71 12.68
CA ALA A 215 -8.74 16.43 13.84
C ALA A 215 -7.93 17.71 14.13
N ASN A 216 -6.60 17.65 14.01
CA ASN A 216 -5.73 18.81 14.17
C ASN A 216 -5.99 19.87 13.09
N GLU A 217 -6.02 19.47 11.80
CA GLU A 217 -6.29 20.39 10.68
C GLU A 217 -7.65 21.10 10.83
N ILE A 218 -8.68 20.38 11.27
CA ILE A 218 -10.02 20.95 11.51
C ILE A 218 -10.03 21.85 12.74
N ASN A 219 -9.31 21.48 13.80
CA ASN A 219 -9.19 22.30 15.00
C ASN A 219 -8.45 23.62 14.73
N ASP A 220 -7.38 23.58 13.95
CA ASP A 220 -6.62 24.77 13.57
C ASP A 220 -7.50 25.73 12.76
N LYS A 221 -8.23 25.22 11.77
CA LYS A 221 -9.15 26.04 10.98
C LYS A 221 -10.32 26.59 11.79
N LEU A 222 -10.85 25.78 12.71
CA LEU A 222 -11.90 26.21 13.63
C LEU A 222 -11.42 27.37 14.50
N THR A 223 -10.21 27.26 15.05
CA THR A 223 -9.60 28.27 15.91
C THR A 223 -9.36 29.57 15.14
N GLU A 224 -8.85 29.49 13.91
CA GLU A 224 -8.66 30.65 13.01
C GLU A 224 -9.98 31.41 12.78
N LEU A 225 -11.06 30.70 12.45
CA LEU A 225 -12.38 31.32 12.22
C LEU A 225 -12.98 31.89 13.50
N GLN A 226 -12.75 31.26 14.66
CA GLN A 226 -13.17 31.80 15.95
C GLN A 226 -12.43 33.10 16.29
N GLN A 227 -11.12 33.17 16.02
CA GLN A 227 -10.31 34.36 16.24
C GLN A 227 -10.70 35.52 15.31
N ALA A 228 -11.12 35.23 14.09
CA ALA A 228 -11.63 36.23 13.16
C ALA A 228 -12.96 36.86 13.62
N GLY A 229 -13.70 36.22 14.53
CA GLY A 229 -14.94 36.73 15.11
C GLY A 229 -16.16 36.71 14.19
N ASP A 230 -16.00 36.30 12.93
CA ASP A 230 -17.11 36.21 11.95
C ASP A 230 -17.94 34.94 12.16
N GLN A 231 -19.05 35.10 12.86
CA GLN A 231 -19.99 34.01 13.16
C GLN A 231 -20.73 33.48 11.92
N ILE A 232 -20.88 34.30 10.87
CA ILE A 232 -21.56 33.90 9.64
C ILE A 232 -20.63 32.97 8.86
N ALA A 233 -19.37 33.39 8.67
CA ALA A 233 -18.36 32.57 8.02
C ALA A 233 -18.12 31.25 8.77
N LEU A 234 -18.05 31.30 10.12
CA LEU A 234 -17.87 30.11 10.95
C LEU A 234 -19.00 29.09 10.77
N ARG A 235 -20.27 29.54 10.77
CA ARG A 235 -21.43 28.66 10.56
C ARG A 235 -21.47 28.09 9.15
N ALA A 236 -21.20 28.92 8.15
CA ALA A 236 -21.15 28.51 6.76
C ALA A 236 -20.09 27.40 6.55
N TRP A 237 -18.88 27.62 7.06
CA TRP A 237 -17.80 26.63 6.99
C TRP A 237 -18.14 25.32 7.71
N LYS A 238 -18.74 25.37 8.91
CA LYS A 238 -19.17 24.15 9.62
C LYS A 238 -20.18 23.35 8.81
N ASN A 239 -21.16 24.02 8.20
CA ASN A 239 -22.17 23.36 7.37
C ASN A 239 -21.56 22.72 6.12
N GLU A 240 -20.67 23.44 5.42
CA GLU A 240 -19.92 22.91 4.28
C GLU A 240 -19.10 21.69 4.70
N ARG A 241 -18.41 21.77 5.84
CA ARG A 241 -17.57 20.69 6.36
C ARG A 241 -18.39 19.45 6.71
N ILE A 242 -19.57 19.61 7.30
CA ILE A 242 -20.50 18.50 7.56
C ILE A 242 -20.90 17.82 6.25
N GLU A 243 -21.14 18.58 5.19
CA GLU A 243 -21.47 17.99 3.88
C GLU A 243 -20.28 17.23 3.28
N VAL A 244 -19.05 17.72 3.45
CA VAL A 244 -17.84 16.97 3.05
C VAL A 244 -17.78 15.63 3.77
N VAL A 245 -17.99 15.61 5.09
CA VAL A 245 -17.99 14.36 5.89
C VAL A 245 -19.09 13.41 5.43
N ARG A 246 -20.30 13.93 5.19
CA ARG A 246 -21.43 13.16 4.69
C ARG A 246 -21.19 12.59 3.29
N SER A 247 -20.63 13.40 2.39
CA SER A 247 -20.30 12.99 1.02
C SER A 247 -19.30 11.83 1.03
N ARG A 248 -18.20 11.97 1.78
CA ARG A 248 -17.20 10.90 1.89
C ARG A 248 -17.76 9.63 2.54
N SER A 249 -18.69 9.74 3.48
CA SER A 249 -19.39 8.58 4.04
C SER A 249 -20.18 7.82 2.96
N LYS A 250 -20.91 8.53 2.08
CA LYS A 250 -21.65 7.90 0.98
C LYS A 250 -20.71 7.22 -0.03
N GLU A 251 -19.57 7.84 -0.32
CA GLU A 251 -18.53 7.26 -1.17
C GLU A 251 -17.95 5.98 -0.54
N ALA A 252 -17.69 6.01 0.77
CA ALA A 252 -17.21 4.86 1.51
C ALA A 252 -18.22 3.70 1.48
N ASP A 253 -19.52 3.98 1.64
CA ASP A 253 -20.57 2.96 1.53
C ASP A 253 -20.66 2.35 0.13
N ALA A 254 -20.43 3.15 -0.93
CA ALA A 254 -20.35 2.64 -2.30
C ALA A 254 -19.13 1.72 -2.48
N VAL A 255 -17.98 2.09 -1.90
CA VAL A 255 -16.76 1.27 -1.90
C VAL A 255 -16.95 -0.03 -1.15
N HIS A 256 -17.54 0.00 0.06
CA HIS A 256 -17.80 -1.21 0.83
C HIS A 256 -18.73 -2.17 0.07
N ARG A 257 -19.83 -1.67 -0.48
CA ARG A 257 -20.75 -2.47 -1.31
C ARG A 257 -20.05 -3.09 -2.51
N PHE A 258 -19.22 -2.32 -3.21
CA PHE A 258 -18.42 -2.82 -4.32
C PHE A 258 -17.45 -3.92 -3.87
N LEU A 259 -16.70 -3.69 -2.79
CA LEU A 259 -15.70 -4.65 -2.30
C LEU A 259 -16.35 -5.94 -1.78
N ASP A 260 -17.50 -5.85 -1.12
CA ASP A 260 -18.25 -7.02 -0.67
C ASP A 260 -18.65 -7.88 -1.87
N ALA A 261 -19.25 -7.29 -2.90
CA ALA A 261 -19.57 -7.98 -4.15
C ALA A 261 -18.31 -8.54 -4.85
N TRP A 262 -17.27 -7.73 -4.95
CA TRP A 262 -15.98 -8.09 -5.57
C TRP A 262 -15.35 -9.30 -4.90
N THR A 263 -15.38 -9.38 -3.57
CA THR A 263 -14.76 -10.51 -2.84
C THR A 263 -15.44 -11.85 -3.08
N LEU A 264 -16.73 -11.84 -3.45
CA LEU A 264 -17.51 -13.02 -3.79
C LEU A 264 -17.20 -13.56 -5.19
N LEU A 265 -16.60 -12.75 -6.07
CA LEU A 265 -16.25 -13.18 -7.41
C LEU A 265 -15.15 -14.27 -7.41
N PRO A 266 -15.21 -15.23 -8.35
CA PRO A 266 -14.12 -16.17 -8.61
C PRO A 266 -12.79 -15.44 -8.80
N LYS A 267 -11.69 -16.05 -8.36
CA LYS A 267 -10.35 -15.45 -8.52
C LYS A 267 -9.98 -15.18 -9.99
N ALA A 268 -10.58 -15.88 -10.95
CA ALA A 268 -10.34 -15.65 -12.38
C ALA A 268 -11.01 -14.34 -12.90
N GLN A 269 -11.95 -13.79 -12.15
CA GLN A 269 -12.68 -12.55 -12.47
C GLN A 269 -12.20 -11.36 -11.59
N ARG A 270 -11.19 -11.59 -10.74
CA ARG A 270 -10.59 -10.60 -9.85
C ARG A 270 -9.14 -10.35 -10.19
#